data_AF-A0A6M8VB33-F1
#
_entry.id   AF-A0A6M8VB33-F1
#
_cell.length_a   1.000
_cell.length_b   1.000
_cell.length_c   1.000
_cell.angle_alpha   90.00
_cell.angle_beta   90.00
_cell.angle_gamma   90.00
#
_symmetry.space_group_name_H-M   'P 1'
#
loop_
_entity.id
_entity.type
_entity.pdbx_description
1 polymer ?
#
loop_
_entity_poly.entity_id
_entity_poly.type
_entity_poly.pdbx_seq_one_letter_code
_entity_poly.pdbx_strand_id
1 'polypeptide(L)'
;MKKSSKPTLLLVLSLLLIVTVFALLNVGVKLKYEQKLLLKDKAEKTIKAENQKRIKLTAEYQTVTAEERIVNTAKSELGMIRNAGNTVIINVDRKKLEENQETLAQKYEQ
;
A
#
# COMPACT_ATOMS: atom_id res chain seq x y z
N MET A 1 9.47 52.42 62.26
CA MET A 1 9.32 52.47 60.78
C MET A 1 8.07 51.68 60.40
N LYS A 2 6.99 52.33 59.93
CA LYS A 2 5.79 51.63 59.46
C LYS A 2 6.16 50.85 58.19
N LYS A 3 6.34 49.53 58.29
CA LYS A 3 6.50 48.65 57.14
C LYS A 3 5.19 48.70 56.35
N SER A 4 5.19 49.43 55.24
CA SER A 4 4.06 49.46 54.31
C SER A 4 3.89 48.06 53.73
N SER A 5 2.72 47.44 53.93
CA SER A 5 2.41 46.08 53.42
C SER A 5 2.04 46.06 51.92
N LYS A 6 1.89 47.23 51.29
CA LYS A 6 1.47 47.41 49.90
C LYS A 6 2.44 46.77 48.86
N PRO A 7 3.78 46.94 48.94
CA PRO A 7 4.71 46.35 47.98
C PRO A 7 4.81 44.82 48.12
N THR A 8 4.68 44.27 49.33
CA THR A 8 4.69 42.81 49.56
C THR A 8 3.47 42.14 48.95
N LEU A 9 2.30 42.80 49.04
CA LEU A 9 1.04 42.27 48.49
C LEU A 9 1.09 42.16 46.95
N LEU A 10 1.67 43.17 46.27
CA LEU A 10 1.88 43.14 44.83
C LEU A 10 2.85 42.02 44.41
N LEU A 11 3.90 41.79 45.20
CA LEU A 11 4.86 40.70 44.97
C LEU A 11 4.21 39.32 45.09
N VAL A 12 3.36 39.12 46.09
CA VAL A 12 2.63 37.86 46.28
C VAL A 12 1.61 37.65 45.15
N LEU A 13 0.91 38.72 44.73
CA LEU A 13 -0.05 38.66 43.64
C LEU A 13 0.63 38.32 42.29
N SER A 14 1.78 38.93 42.00
CA SER A 14 2.54 38.62 40.77
C SER A 14 3.06 37.19 40.78
N LEU A 15 3.55 36.69 41.92
CA LEU A 15 4.00 35.31 42.07
C LEU A 15 2.87 34.31 41.82
N LEU A 16 1.68 34.56 42.38
CA LEU A 16 0.48 33.74 42.14
C LEU A 16 0.09 33.72 40.66
N LEU A 17 0.18 34.86 39.98
CA LEU A 17 -0.08 34.98 38.55
C LEU A 17 0.88 34.12 37.73
N ILE A 18 2.18 34.20 38.04
CA ILE A 18 3.22 33.42 37.34
C ILE A 18 2.98 31.92 37.53
N VAL A 19 2.72 31.48 38.76
CA VAL A 19 2.44 30.06 39.05
C VAL A 19 1.20 29.58 38.29
N THR A 20 0.15 30.39 38.24
CA THR A 20 -1.09 30.06 37.53
C THR A 20 -0.85 29.94 36.02
N VAL A 21 -0.14 30.88 35.42
CA VAL A 21 0.21 30.83 34.00
C VAL A 21 1.06 29.60 33.69
N PHE A 22 2.04 29.29 34.55
CA PHE A 22 2.89 28.12 34.38
C PHE A 22 2.10 26.81 34.48
N ALA A 23 1.14 26.73 35.41
CA ALA A 23 0.24 25.58 35.54
C ALA A 23 -0.63 25.41 34.27
N LEU A 24 -1.22 26.50 33.77
CA LEU A 24 -2.03 26.49 32.55
C LEU A 24 -1.20 26.07 31.32
N LEU A 25 0.03 26.55 31.19
CA LEU A 25 0.93 26.17 30.10
C LEU A 25 1.26 24.67 30.15
N ASN A 26 1.57 24.12 31.34
CA ASN A 26 1.85 22.69 31.48
C ASN A 26 0.66 21.82 31.08
N VAL A 27 -0.54 22.16 31.55
CA VAL A 27 -1.76 21.43 31.17
C VAL A 27 -2.02 21.56 29.67
N GLY A 28 -1.85 22.75 29.10
CA GLY A 28 -2.03 23.00 27.67
C GLY A 28 -1.06 22.19 26.79
N VAL A 29 0.21 22.10 27.19
CA VAL A 29 1.22 21.28 26.49
C VAL A 29 0.87 19.80 26.60
N LYS A 30 0.50 19.32 27.79
CA LYS A 30 0.09 17.92 28.01
C LYS A 30 -1.09 17.53 27.12
N LEU A 31 -2.15 18.36 27.10
CA LEU A 31 -3.33 18.12 26.26
C LEU A 31 -3.00 18.07 24.77
N LYS A 32 -2.17 19.02 24.29
CA LYS A 32 -1.72 19.01 22.88
C LYS A 32 -0.91 17.77 22.55
N TYR A 33 -0.08 17.30 23.48
CA TYR A 33 0.69 16.09 23.29
C TYR A 33 -0.21 14.85 23.19
N GLU A 34 -1.14 14.69 24.14
CA GLU A 34 -2.10 13.58 24.13
C GLU A 34 -2.96 13.59 22.85
N GLN A 35 -3.43 14.76 22.42
CA GLN A 35 -4.18 14.89 21.18
C GLN A 35 -3.37 14.48 19.95
N LYS A 36 -2.10 14.91 19.85
CA LYS A 36 -1.21 14.49 18.76
C LYS A 36 -0.94 12.99 18.77
N LEU A 37 -0.78 12.40 19.95
CA LEU A 37 -0.56 10.96 20.09
C LEU A 37 -1.78 10.16 19.59
N LEU A 38 -2.99 10.58 19.97
CA LEU A 38 -4.23 9.97 19.50
C LEU A 38 -4.41 10.09 17.98
N LEU A 39 -4.09 11.25 17.39
CA LEU A 39 -4.15 11.44 15.95
C LEU A 39 -3.16 10.53 15.21
N LYS A 40 -1.94 10.38 15.75
CA LYS A 40 -0.93 9.47 15.20
C LYS A 40 -1.41 8.02 15.24
N ASP A 41 -1.92 7.56 16.38
CA ASP A 41 -2.44 6.20 16.53
C ASP A 41 -3.61 5.92 15.58
N LYS A 42 -4.53 6.88 15.44
CA LYS A 42 -5.64 6.79 14.48
C LYS A 42 -5.13 6.70 13.04
N ALA A 43 -4.17 7.53 12.65
CA ALA A 43 -3.58 7.49 11.31
C ALA A 43 -2.87 6.14 11.04
N GLU A 44 -2.12 5.63 12.01
CA GLU A 44 -1.44 4.33 11.89
C GLU A 44 -2.43 3.18 11.73
N LYS A 45 -3.53 3.18 12.50
CA LYS A 45 -4.61 2.20 12.37
C LYS A 45 -5.28 2.27 11.00
N THR A 46 -5.56 3.46 10.49
CA THR A 46 -6.13 3.64 9.15
C THR A 46 -5.21 3.09 8.07
N ILE A 47 -3.90 3.41 8.12
CA ILE A 47 -2.92 2.92 7.15
C ILE A 47 -2.82 1.40 7.18
N LYS A 48 -2.77 0.79 8.38
CA LYS A 48 -2.75 -0.67 8.52
C LYS A 48 -4.00 -1.31 7.93
N ALA A 49 -5.18 -0.76 8.21
CA ALA A 49 -6.44 -1.27 7.68
C ALA A 49 -6.51 -1.16 6.14
N GLU A 50 -6.08 -0.04 5.57
CA GLU A 50 -6.02 0.13 4.11
C GLU A 50 -5.03 -0.82 3.45
N ASN A 51 -3.84 -1.00 4.03
CA ASN A 51 -2.85 -1.94 3.53
C ASN A 51 -3.38 -3.38 3.56
N GLN A 52 -4.02 -3.78 4.65
CA GLN A 52 -4.64 -5.10 4.75
C GLN A 52 -5.75 -5.29 3.71
N LYS A 53 -6.57 -4.26 3.46
CA LYS A 53 -7.59 -4.28 2.41
C LYS A 53 -6.97 -4.45 1.02
N ARG A 54 -5.86 -3.76 0.73
CA ARG A 54 -5.12 -3.90 -0.53
C ARG A 54 -4.57 -5.31 -0.70
N ILE A 55 -3.91 -5.86 0.32
CA ILE A 55 -3.38 -7.23 0.29
C ILE A 55 -4.50 -8.23 0.04
N LYS A 56 -5.63 -8.09 0.73
CA LYS A 56 -6.81 -8.95 0.53
C LYS A 56 -7.31 -8.86 -0.91
N LEU A 57 -7.45 -7.65 -1.46
CA LEU A 57 -7.90 -7.44 -2.84
C LEU A 57 -6.92 -8.05 -3.85
N THR A 58 -5.61 -7.92 -3.63
CA THR A 58 -4.59 -8.53 -4.48
C THR A 58 -4.65 -10.05 -4.43
N ALA A 59 -4.83 -10.64 -3.24
CA ALA A 59 -5.00 -12.08 -3.09
C ALA A 59 -6.28 -12.57 -3.77
N GLU A 60 -7.38 -11.85 -3.63
CA GLU A 60 -8.64 -12.16 -4.30
C GLU A 60 -8.51 -12.06 -5.82
N TYR A 61 -7.86 -11.00 -6.32
CA TYR A 61 -7.53 -10.84 -7.73
C TYR A 61 -6.70 -12.02 -8.25
N GLN A 62 -5.61 -12.37 -7.57
CA GLN A 62 -4.78 -13.53 -7.93
C GLN A 62 -5.59 -14.83 -7.92
N THR A 63 -6.53 -14.98 -6.98
CA THR A 63 -7.39 -16.16 -6.89
C THR A 63 -8.35 -16.22 -8.07
N VAL A 64 -8.95 -15.11 -8.51
CA VAL A 64 -9.85 -15.10 -9.68
C VAL A 64 -9.11 -15.17 -11.01
N THR A 65 -7.87 -14.67 -11.09
CA THR A 65 -7.06 -14.72 -12.31
C THR A 65 -6.22 -15.98 -12.45
N ALA A 66 -6.24 -16.86 -11.45
CA ALA A 66 -5.53 -18.14 -11.53
C ALA A 66 -6.08 -18.95 -12.70
N GLU A 67 -5.20 -19.39 -13.61
CA GLU A 67 -5.58 -20.17 -14.80
C GLU A 67 -6.42 -21.38 -14.41
N GLU A 68 -6.05 -22.09 -13.35
CA GLU A 68 -6.78 -23.24 -12.84
C GLU A 68 -8.23 -22.90 -12.50
N ARG A 69 -8.48 -21.77 -11.83
CA ARG A 69 -9.84 -21.34 -11.49
C ARG A 69 -10.61 -20.90 -12.73
N ILE A 70 -9.97 -20.17 -13.64
CA ILE A 70 -10.59 -19.78 -14.92
C ILE A 70 -10.99 -21.01 -15.73
N VAL A 71 -10.08 -21.99 -15.86
CA VAL A 71 -10.33 -23.24 -16.58
C VAL A 71 -11.43 -24.05 -15.89
N ASN A 72 -11.42 -24.14 -14.56
CA ASN A 72 -12.46 -24.85 -13.82
C ASN A 72 -13.83 -24.19 -13.96
N THR A 73 -13.93 -22.87 -13.85
CA THR A 73 -15.18 -22.13 -14.06
C THR A 73 -15.66 -22.27 -15.51
N ALA A 74 -14.78 -22.11 -16.49
CA ALA A 74 -15.12 -22.29 -17.90
C ALA A 74 -15.62 -23.71 -18.20
N LYS A 75 -15.01 -24.74 -17.60
CA LYS A 75 -15.41 -26.14 -17.78
C LYS A 75 -16.71 -26.48 -17.06
N SER A 76 -16.86 -26.04 -15.81
CA SER A 76 -17.99 -26.43 -14.94
C SER A 76 -19.25 -25.61 -15.16
N GLU A 77 -19.13 -24.30 -15.37
CA GLU A 77 -20.28 -23.39 -15.49
C GLU A 77 -20.64 -23.11 -16.95
N LEU A 78 -19.65 -23.02 -17.84
CA LEU A 78 -19.86 -22.68 -19.25
C LEU A 78 -19.78 -23.89 -20.19
N GLY A 79 -19.52 -25.09 -19.66
CA GLY A 79 -19.40 -26.32 -20.45
C GLY A 79 -18.27 -26.28 -21.49
N MET A 80 -17.30 -25.38 -21.34
CA MET A 80 -16.22 -25.19 -22.29
C MET A 80 -15.19 -26.32 -22.17
N ILE A 81 -14.74 -26.83 -23.30
CA ILE A 81 -13.69 -27.85 -23.37
C ILE A 81 -12.43 -27.17 -23.89
N ARG A 82 -11.32 -27.30 -23.15
CA ARG A 82 -10.03 -26.76 -23.59
C ARG A 82 -9.66 -27.46 -24.89
N ASN A 83 -9.54 -26.70 -25.98
CA ASN A 83 -9.02 -27.22 -27.24
C ASN A 83 -7.52 -27.51 -27.01
N ALA A 84 -7.20 -28.72 -26.59
CA ALA A 84 -5.86 -29.26 -26.65
C ALA A 84 -5.55 -29.55 -28.12
N GLY A 85 -5.44 -28.49 -28.93
CA GLY A 85 -4.98 -28.62 -30.30
C GLY A 85 -3.63 -29.31 -30.24
N ASN A 86 -3.49 -30.43 -30.95
CA ASN A 86 -2.24 -31.18 -31.06
C ASN A 86 -1.12 -30.18 -31.29
N THR A 87 -0.21 -30.03 -30.33
CA THR A 87 0.98 -29.20 -30.52
C THR A 87 1.77 -29.86 -31.65
N VAL A 88 1.69 -29.31 -32.86
CA VAL A 88 2.46 -29.82 -33.99
C VAL A 88 3.90 -29.35 -33.77
N ILE A 89 4.67 -30.16 -33.06
CA ILE A 89 6.11 -29.96 -32.92
C ILE A 89 6.72 -30.42 -34.24
N ILE A 90 6.92 -29.49 -35.17
CA ILE A 90 7.67 -29.74 -36.40
C ILE A 90 9.16 -29.68 -36.04
N ASN A 91 9.77 -30.85 -35.83
CA ASN A 91 11.23 -30.94 -35.76
C ASN A 91 11.78 -30.77 -37.18
N VAL A 92 12.27 -29.58 -37.48
CA VAL A 92 12.92 -29.29 -38.77
C VAL A 92 14.43 -29.44 -38.62
N ASP A 93 15.03 -30.23 -39.50
CA ASP A 93 16.48 -30.28 -39.67
C ASP A 93 16.96 -28.94 -40.27
N ARG A 94 17.81 -28.22 -39.53
CA ARG A 94 18.30 -26.89 -39.93
C ARG A 94 18.98 -26.92 -41.30
N LYS A 95 19.69 -28.00 -41.64
CA LYS A 95 20.37 -28.11 -42.93
C LYS A 95 19.39 -28.12 -44.10
N LYS A 96 18.29 -28.86 -43.97
CA LYS A 96 17.23 -28.90 -44.98
C LYS A 96 16.49 -27.58 -45.09
N LEU A 97 16.42 -26.80 -44.00
CA LEU A 97 15.84 -25.47 -44.03
C LEU A 97 16.72 -24.50 -44.84
N GLU A 98 18.03 -24.53 -44.63
CA GLU A 98 19.02 -23.72 -45.34
C GLU A 98 19.05 -24.06 -46.83
N GLU A 99 19.10 -25.35 -47.20
CA GLU A 99 19.05 -25.81 -48.60
C GLU A 99 17.75 -25.38 -49.30
N ASN A 100 16.61 -25.46 -48.61
CA ASN A 100 15.34 -25.00 -49.16
C ASN A 100 15.29 -23.48 -49.33
N GLN A 101 15.89 -22.71 -48.41
CA GLN A 101 15.99 -21.25 -48.53
C GLN A 101 16.87 -20.86 -49.71
N GLU A 102 18.01 -21.51 -49.90
CA GLU A 102 18.91 -21.25 -51.03
C GLU A 102 18.23 -21.59 -52.37
N THR A 103 17.51 -22.71 -52.43
CA THR A 103 16.74 -23.12 -53.61
C THR A 103 15.62 -22.12 -53.93
N LEU A 104 14.94 -21.58 -52.91
CA LEU A 104 13.88 -20.58 -53.09
C LEU A 104 14.45 -19.23 -53.55
N ALA A 105 15.58 -18.79 -52.98
CA ALA A 105 16.25 -17.56 -53.37
C ALA A 105 16.70 -17.63 -54.85
N GLN A 106 17.30 -18.75 -55.26
CA GLN A 106 17.71 -18.95 -56.67
C GLN A 106 16.53 -18.97 -57.65
N LYS A 107 15.34 -19.37 -57.21
CA LYS A 107 14.17 -19.55 -58.08
C LYS A 107 13.31 -18.28 -58.20
N TYR A 108 13.33 -17.40 -57.21
CA TYR A 108 12.43 -16.25 -57.13
C TYR A 108 13.12 -14.88 -56.97
N GLU A 109 14.43 -14.84 -56.72
CA GLU A 109 15.22 -13.59 -56.64
C GLU A 109 16.18 -13.37 -57.83
N GLN A 110 15.91 -14.02 -58.98
CA GLN A 110 16.48 -13.61 -60.27
C GLN A 110 15.60 -12.57 -60.96
#